data_AF-A0A6B3E8G8-F1
#
_entry.id   AF-A0A6B3E8G8-F1
#
_cell.length_a   1.000
_cell.length_b   1.000
_cell.length_c   1.000
_cell.angle_alpha   90.00
_cell.angle_beta   90.00
_cell.angle_gamma   90.00
#
_symmetry.space_group_name_H-M   'P 1'
#
loop_
_entity.id
_entity.type
_entity.pdbx_description
1 polymer ?
#
loop_
_entity_poly.entity_id
_entity_poly.type
_entity_poly.pdbx_seq_one_letter_code
_entity_poly.pdbx_strand_id
1 'polypeptide(L)' 'CRVPGSVVPSSETLILLGALLTGDWATADACEARHAREGSGLVSAYLSWHLERGLRSLRYVEKR' A
#
# COMPACT_ATOMS: atom_id res chain seq x y z
N CYS A 1 -0.62 -22.18 -2.53
CA CYS A 1 -1.04 -21.92 -3.92
C CYS A 1 -1.03 -20.41 -4.17
N ARG A 2 -0.39 -19.94 -5.25
CA ARG A 2 -0.40 -18.51 -5.64
C ARG A 2 -1.35 -18.33 -6.81
N VAL A 3 -2.26 -17.35 -6.72
CA VAL A 3 -3.14 -16.98 -7.84
C VAL A 3 -2.29 -16.27 -8.90
N PRO A 4 -2.40 -16.63 -10.19
CA PRO A 4 -1.75 -15.89 -11.27
C PRO A 4 -2.06 -14.39 -11.18
N GLY A 5 -1.03 -13.55 -11.31
CA GLY A 5 -1.16 -12.09 -11.16
C GLY A 5 -0.95 -11.55 -9.74
N SER A 6 -0.71 -12.41 -8.74
CA SER A 6 -0.25 -11.93 -7.43
C SER A 6 1.16 -11.36 -7.51
N VAL A 7 1.33 -10.12 -7.05
CA VAL A 7 2.63 -9.48 -6.88
C VAL A 7 3.35 -10.09 -5.68
N VAL A 8 4.68 -10.21 -5.77
CA VAL A 8 5.55 -10.56 -4.64
C VAL A 8 6.36 -9.32 -4.29
N PRO A 9 5.97 -8.57 -3.25
CA PRO A 9 6.74 -7.41 -2.83
C PRO A 9 8.13 -7.84 -2.36
N SER A 10 9.11 -6.98 -2.62
CA SER A 10 10.41 -7.09 -1.95
C SER A 10 10.29 -6.96 -0.43
N SER A 11 11.23 -7.54 0.31
CA SER A 11 11.23 -7.48 1.78
C SER A 11 11.34 -6.04 2.28
N GLU A 12 12.14 -5.23 1.58
CA GLU A 12 12.38 -3.83 1.84
C GLU A 12 11.11 -2.99 1.65
N THR A 13 10.27 -3.32 0.67
CA THR A 13 8.96 -2.69 0.52
C THR A 13 8.03 -3.00 1.68
N LEU A 14 8.05 -4.24 2.20
CA LEU A 14 7.26 -4.58 3.40
C LEU A 14 7.76 -3.84 4.65
N ILE A 15 9.08 -3.67 4.80
CA ILE A 15 9.68 -2.88 5.88
C ILE A 15 9.24 -1.41 5.78
N LEU A 16 9.30 -0.82 4.58
CA LEU A 16 8.83 0.56 4.35
C LEU A 16 7.36 0.72 4.73
N LEU A 17 6.48 -0.18 4.27
CA LEU A 17 5.05 -0.12 4.59
C LEU A 17 4.80 -0.24 6.10
N GLY A 18 5.57 -1.10 6.79
CA GLY A 18 5.53 -1.20 8.25
C GLY A 18 5.96 0.09 8.94
N ALA A 19 7.06 0.70 8.50
CA ALA A 19 7.57 1.96 9.05
C ALA A 19 6.56 3.11 8.89
N LEU A 20 5.91 3.21 7.72
CA LEU A 20 4.86 4.20 7.47
C LEU A 20 3.64 4.00 8.36
N LEU A 21 3.27 2.75 8.65
CA LEU A 21 2.13 2.44 9.54
C LEU A 21 2.42 2.79 11.01
N THR A 22 3.67 2.64 11.46
CA THR A 22 4.07 2.93 12.85
C THR A 22 4.56 4.36 13.05
N GLY A 23 4.80 5.11 11.98
CA GLY A 23 5.37 6.46 12.03
C GLY A 23 6.89 6.47 12.24
N ASP A 24 7.60 5.40 11.91
CA ASP A 24 9.06 5.35 11.91
C ASP A 24 9.65 6.04 10.67
N TRP A 25 9.74 7.37 10.75
CA TRP A 25 10.22 8.20 9.66
C TRP A 25 11.71 7.99 9.33
N ALA A 26 12.53 7.57 10.29
CA ALA A 26 13.95 7.32 10.03
C ALA A 26 14.13 6.14 9.06
N THR A 27 13.39 5.05 9.27
CA THR A 27 13.38 3.90 8.35
C THR A 27 12.73 4.24 7.01
N ALA A 28 11.65 5.05 7.03
CA ALA A 28 10.97 5.47 5.81
C ALA A 28 11.85 6.35 4.91
N ASP A 29 12.57 7.32 5.50
CA ASP A 29 13.46 8.24 4.79
C ASP A 29 14.72 7.56 4.27
N ALA A 30 15.21 6.51 4.95
CA ALA A 30 16.36 5.73 4.51
C ALA A 30 16.05 4.76 3.35
N CYS A 31 14.77 4.59 2.99
CA CYS A 31 14.34 3.64 1.98
C CYS A 31 14.79 4.04 0.56
N GLU A 32 15.19 3.06 -0.25
CA GLU A 32 15.49 3.33 -1.66
C GLU A 32 14.23 3.66 -2.47
N ALA A 33 14.35 4.61 -3.41
CA ALA A 33 13.25 5.05 -4.25
C ALA A 33 12.55 3.93 -5.06
N ARG A 34 13.23 2.81 -5.34
CA ARG A 34 12.63 1.65 -6.00
C ARG A 34 11.54 0.98 -5.15
N HIS A 35 11.77 0.85 -3.84
CA HIS A 35 10.84 0.21 -2.91
C HIS A 35 9.67 1.15 -2.60
N ALA A 36 9.93 2.46 -2.55
CA ALA A 36 8.88 3.46 -2.46
C ALA A 36 7.92 3.42 -3.67
N ARG A 37 8.45 3.27 -4.90
CA ARG A 37 7.65 3.10 -6.12
C ARG A 37 6.84 1.80 -6.11
N GLU A 38 7.46 0.69 -5.71
CA GLU A 38 6.78 -0.60 -5.58
C GLU A 38 5.64 -0.52 -4.57
N GLY A 39 5.90 -0.01 -3.36
CA GLY A 39 4.89 0.17 -2.32
C GLY A 39 3.74 1.09 -2.75
N SER A 40 4.04 2.22 -3.39
CA SER A 40 3.02 3.13 -3.94
C SER A 40 2.13 2.44 -4.99
N GLY A 41 2.73 1.63 -5.87
CA GLY A 41 1.99 0.84 -6.86
C GLY A 41 1.05 -0.18 -6.21
N LEU A 42 1.50 -0.87 -5.16
CA LEU A 42 0.67 -1.84 -4.42
C LEU A 42 -0.52 -1.16 -3.74
N VAL A 43 -0.29 -0.05 -3.03
CA VAL A 43 -1.35 0.71 -2.35
C VAL A 43 -2.34 1.27 -3.37
N SER A 44 -1.85 1.82 -4.48
CA SER A 44 -2.70 2.36 -5.54
C SER A 44 -3.55 1.26 -6.19
N ALA A 45 -2.97 0.11 -6.53
CA ALA A 45 -3.72 -1.00 -7.11
C ALA A 45 -4.79 -1.54 -6.14
N TYR A 46 -4.44 -1.66 -4.85
CA TYR A 46 -5.37 -2.07 -3.81
C TYR A 46 -6.55 -1.10 -3.69
N LEU A 47 -6.26 0.21 -3.68
CA LEU A 47 -7.26 1.26 -3.60
C LEU A 47 -8.16 1.28 -4.85
N SER A 48 -7.57 1.27 -6.05
CA SER A 48 -8.32 1.27 -7.31
C SER A 48 -9.29 0.10 -7.39
N TRP A 49 -8.83 -1.12 -7.06
CA TRP A 49 -9.70 -2.31 -7.02
C TRP A 49 -10.88 -2.13 -6.05
N HIS A 50 -10.65 -1.51 -4.89
CA HIS A 50 -11.69 -1.25 -3.91
C HIS A 50 -12.69 -0.19 -4.37
N LEU A 51 -12.21 0.87 -5.04
CA LEU A 51 -13.02 1.94 -5.57
C LEU A 51 -13.91 1.47 -6.73
N GLU A 52 -13.36 0.71 -7.68
CA GLU A 52 -14.09 0.12 -8.81
C GLU A 52 -15.25 -0.78 -8.36
N ARG A 53 -15.12 -1.40 -7.19
CA ARG A 53 -16.13 -2.30 -6.61
C ARG A 53 -17.06 -1.61 -5.62
N GLY A 54 -16.95 -0.28 -5.48
CA GLY A 54 -17.73 0.54 -4.57
C GLY A 54 -17.27 0.38 -3.12
N LEU A 55 -16.46 1.33 -2.65
CA LEU A 55 -15.98 1.34 -1.27
C LEU A 55 -17.14 1.61 -0.30
N ARG A 56 -17.72 0.56 0.29
CA ARG A 56 -18.89 0.65 1.18
C ARG A 56 -18.65 1.56 2.39
N SER A 57 -17.40 1.67 2.85
CA SER A 57 -17.01 2.55 3.97
C SER A 57 -17.08 4.04 3.61
N LEU A 58 -16.97 4.42 2.33
CA LEU A 58 -16.96 5.81 1.89
C LEU A 58 -18.28 6.53 2.22
N ARG A 59 -19.41 5.80 2.18
CA ARG A 59 -20.74 6.28 2.57
C ARG A 59 -20.85 6.74 4.03
N TYR A 60 -19.94 6.30 4.90
CA TYR A 60 -19.90 6.73 6.31
C TYR A 60 -18.99 7.94 6.54
N VAL A 61 -18.05 8.20 5.62
CA VAL A 61 -17.14 9.37 5.67
C VAL A 61 -17.79 10.59 5.04
N GLU A 62 -18.49 10.44 3.91
CA GLU A 62 -19.23 11.54 3.25
C GLU A 62 -20.40 12.12 4.07
N LYS A 63 -20.79 11.45 5.16
CA LYS A 63 -21.86 11.91 6.06
C LYS A 63 -21.38 12.84 7.17
N ARG A 64 -20.12 13.28 7.15
CA ARG A 64 -19.58 14.31 8.06
C ARG A 64 -19.31 15.62 7.33
#